data_AF-A0A9W8TIZ4-F1
#
_entry.id   AF-A0A9W8TIZ4-F1
#
_cell.length_a   1.000
_cell.length_b   1.000
_cell.length_c   1.000
_cell.angle_alpha   90.00
_cell.angle_beta   90.00
_cell.angle_gamma   90.00
#
_symmetry.space_group_name_H-M   'P 1'
#
loop_
_entity.id
_entity.type
_entity.pdbx_description
1 polymer ?
#
loop_
_entity_poly.entity_id
_entity_poly.type
_entity_poly.pdbx_seq_one_letter_code
_entity_poly.pdbx_strand_id
1 'polypeptide(L)'
;MPYTVAKNESDYGSLLDPTQAVEPWGQYPQDNFTEGLFIDYKAFDKADIQPRYEFGFGLSYTTFSFSGLNITKNESANFDPYPTGEVLQGGPADLWDVLATITASVTNTGEVVGAEVAQLYLGLPGDKDVVPLRQLRGFEKMSLLANQSATVSFPLTRRDLSEWDVVAQKWSLVTGDIKVEAKGVIDDEK
;
A
#
# COMPACT_ATOMS: atom_id res chain seq x y z
N MET A 1 10.98 -3.04 -7.24
CA MET A 1 10.36 -4.05 -8.11
C MET A 1 8.85 -3.84 -8.03
N PRO A 2 8.11 -3.78 -9.16
CA PRO A 2 6.67 -3.51 -9.14
C PRO A 2 5.81 -4.76 -8.84
N TYR A 3 6.43 -5.89 -8.52
CA TYR A 3 5.81 -7.16 -8.13
C TYR A 3 6.75 -7.90 -7.16
N THR A 4 6.19 -8.85 -6.42
CA THR A 4 6.95 -9.73 -5.53
C THR A 4 7.61 -10.84 -6.34
N VAL A 5 8.87 -11.17 -6.05
CA VAL A 5 9.61 -12.30 -6.62
C VAL A 5 9.71 -13.39 -5.57
N ALA A 6 8.99 -14.49 -5.79
CA ALA A 6 8.99 -15.63 -4.88
C ALA A 6 10.33 -16.39 -4.83
N LYS A 7 10.52 -17.18 -3.77
CA LYS A 7 11.64 -18.16 -3.73
C LYS A 7 11.29 -19.38 -4.56
N ASN A 8 10.04 -19.82 -4.50
CA ASN A 8 9.47 -20.91 -5.28
C ASN A 8 8.18 -20.44 -5.96
N GLU A 9 7.89 -20.93 -7.16
CA GLU A 9 6.65 -20.61 -7.89
C GLU A 9 5.40 -21.01 -7.09
N SER A 10 5.46 -22.11 -6.34
CA SER A 10 4.37 -22.58 -5.47
C SER A 10 3.95 -21.58 -4.39
N ASP A 11 4.80 -20.59 -4.07
CA ASP A 11 4.50 -19.57 -3.06
C ASP A 11 3.36 -18.63 -3.52
N TYR A 12 3.10 -18.53 -4.82
CA TYR A 12 1.92 -17.82 -5.35
C TYR A 12 0.61 -18.60 -5.17
N GLY A 13 0.68 -19.88 -4.78
CA GLY A 13 -0.47 -20.71 -4.50
C GLY A 13 -1.44 -20.80 -5.68
N SER A 14 -2.72 -20.53 -5.43
CA SER A 14 -3.78 -20.57 -6.45
C SER A 14 -3.64 -19.54 -7.56
N LEU A 15 -2.79 -18.52 -7.38
CA LEU A 15 -2.56 -17.47 -8.38
C LEU A 15 -1.50 -17.86 -9.43
N LEU A 16 -0.82 -18.99 -9.24
CA LEU A 16 0.26 -19.43 -10.13
C LEU A 16 -0.27 -19.92 -11.48
N ASP A 17 -1.30 -20.76 -11.44
CA ASP A 17 -1.78 -21.51 -12.59
C ASP A 17 -3.10 -20.97 -13.13
N PRO A 18 -3.34 -21.04 -14.45
CA PRO A 18 -4.61 -20.64 -15.02
C PRO A 18 -5.73 -21.59 -14.62
N THR A 19 -6.89 -21.02 -14.29
CA THR A 19 -8.11 -21.76 -13.99
C THR A 19 -8.52 -22.63 -15.18
N GLN A 20 -8.63 -23.94 -14.94
CA GLN A 20 -9.04 -24.92 -15.94
C GLN A 20 -10.56 -25.06 -15.98
N ALA A 21 -11.12 -25.32 -17.17
CA ALA A 21 -12.54 -25.62 -17.30
C ALA A 21 -12.85 -26.97 -16.65
N VAL A 22 -13.87 -26.99 -15.79
CA VAL A 22 -14.37 -28.20 -15.11
C VAL A 22 -15.84 -28.40 -15.44
N GLU A 23 -16.26 -29.66 -15.54
CA GLU A 23 -17.67 -30.01 -15.76
C GLU A 23 -18.57 -29.46 -14.63
N PRO A 24 -19.79 -28.99 -14.93
CA PRO A 24 -20.52 -29.04 -16.22
C PRO A 24 -20.19 -27.89 -17.18
N TRP A 25 -19.23 -27.03 -16.83
CA TRP A 25 -18.90 -25.80 -17.56
C TRP A 25 -17.71 -25.99 -18.48
N GLY A 26 -17.58 -27.15 -19.15
CA GLY A 26 -16.38 -27.54 -19.93
C GLY A 26 -15.95 -26.56 -21.04
N GLN A 27 -16.81 -25.61 -21.45
CA GLN A 27 -16.48 -24.53 -22.38
C GLN A 27 -16.43 -23.13 -21.74
N TYR A 28 -16.77 -23.01 -20.46
CA TYR A 28 -16.93 -21.77 -19.70
C TYR A 28 -16.18 -21.87 -18.36
N PRO A 29 -14.83 -21.79 -18.35
CA PRO A 29 -14.06 -21.86 -17.11
C PRO A 29 -14.57 -20.81 -16.13
N GLN A 30 -14.84 -21.23 -14.90
CA GLN A 30 -15.31 -20.37 -13.82
C GLN A 30 -14.13 -20.09 -12.89
N ASP A 31 -13.80 -18.82 -12.71
CA ASP A 31 -12.72 -18.37 -11.85
C ASP A 31 -13.29 -17.56 -10.68
N ASN A 32 -13.18 -18.11 -9.49
CA ASN A 32 -13.69 -17.49 -8.27
C ASN A 32 -12.52 -16.83 -7.54
N PHE A 33 -12.57 -15.51 -7.39
CA PHE A 33 -11.52 -14.71 -6.77
C PHE A 33 -11.62 -14.78 -5.25
N THR A 34 -11.46 -15.99 -4.71
CA THR A 34 -11.61 -16.32 -3.29
C THR A 34 -10.53 -15.69 -2.42
N GLU A 35 -9.40 -15.33 -3.02
CA GLU A 35 -8.31 -14.58 -2.41
C GLU A 35 -8.68 -13.12 -2.10
N GLY A 36 -9.73 -12.59 -2.72
CA GLY A 36 -10.19 -11.22 -2.48
C GLY A 36 -9.08 -10.19 -2.69
N LEU A 37 -8.71 -9.45 -1.62
CA LEU A 37 -7.67 -8.42 -1.69
C LEU A 37 -6.23 -8.98 -1.64
N PHE A 38 -6.07 -10.27 -1.37
CA PHE A 38 -4.78 -10.89 -1.08
C PHE A 38 -4.12 -11.42 -2.35
N ILE A 39 -3.54 -10.50 -3.11
CA ILE A 39 -2.70 -10.78 -4.29
C ILE A 39 -1.30 -10.18 -4.10
N ASP A 40 -0.31 -10.76 -4.78
CA ASP A 40 1.10 -10.33 -4.71
C ASP A 40 1.58 -10.19 -3.25
N TYR A 41 2.26 -9.10 -2.88
CA TYR A 41 2.82 -8.91 -1.54
C TYR A 41 1.78 -9.05 -0.41
N LYS A 42 0.51 -8.75 -0.67
CA LYS A 42 -0.54 -8.90 0.34
C LYS A 42 -0.80 -10.37 0.66
N ALA A 43 -0.70 -11.25 -0.34
CA ALA A 43 -0.82 -12.69 -0.14
C ALA A 43 0.38 -13.24 0.65
N PHE A 44 1.58 -12.78 0.31
CA PHE A 44 2.82 -13.17 0.99
C PHE A 44 2.81 -12.71 2.46
N ASP A 45 2.42 -11.46 2.72
CA ASP A 45 2.26 -10.92 4.07
C ASP A 45 1.21 -11.70 4.89
N LYS A 46 0.06 -12.06 4.28
CA LYS A 46 -0.99 -12.83 4.96
C LYS A 46 -0.55 -14.25 5.32
N ALA A 47 0.21 -14.88 4.43
CA ALA A 47 0.68 -16.26 4.59
C ALA A 47 2.01 -16.38 5.36
N ASP A 48 2.61 -15.25 5.78
CA ASP A 48 3.93 -15.18 6.41
C ASP A 48 5.03 -15.84 5.56
N ILE A 49 4.97 -15.63 4.24
CA ILE A 49 5.91 -16.17 3.27
C ILE A 49 6.98 -15.13 2.97
N GLN A 50 8.24 -15.46 3.26
CA GLN A 50 9.37 -14.58 2.91
C GLN A 50 9.74 -14.69 1.43
N PRO A 51 9.56 -13.63 0.63
CA PRO A 51 9.93 -13.63 -0.78
C PRO A 51 11.47 -13.65 -0.98
N ARG A 52 11.90 -13.81 -2.23
CA ARG A 52 13.30 -13.59 -2.61
C ARG A 52 13.60 -12.10 -2.77
N TYR A 53 12.68 -11.39 -3.42
CA TYR A 53 12.66 -9.93 -3.51
C TYR A 53 11.21 -9.48 -3.37
N GLU A 54 10.95 -8.69 -2.37
CA GLU A 54 9.64 -8.14 -2.02
C GLU A 54 9.18 -7.07 -3.03
N PHE A 55 7.88 -6.82 -3.04
CA PHE A 55 7.32 -5.66 -3.71
C PHE A 55 7.99 -4.38 -3.20
N GLY A 56 8.30 -3.47 -4.14
CA GLY A 56 9.01 -2.23 -3.83
C GLY A 56 10.53 -2.38 -3.71
N PHE A 57 11.10 -3.59 -3.65
CA PHE A 57 12.55 -3.79 -3.46
C PHE A 57 13.40 -3.18 -4.58
N GLY A 58 14.50 -2.51 -4.21
CA GLY A 58 15.49 -2.03 -5.16
C GLY A 58 16.78 -1.65 -4.47
N LEU A 59 17.91 -2.13 -4.98
CA LEU A 59 19.22 -1.72 -4.48
C LEU A 59 19.63 -0.38 -5.08
N SER A 60 20.41 0.37 -4.31
CA SER A 60 21.11 1.56 -4.73
C SER A 60 22.61 1.41 -4.49
N TYR A 61 23.42 2.23 -5.14
CA TYR A 61 24.87 2.30 -4.89
C TYR A 61 25.22 3.09 -3.62
N THR A 62 24.21 3.67 -2.96
CA THR A 62 24.32 4.35 -1.68
C THR A 62 23.27 3.81 -0.71
N THR A 63 23.34 4.23 0.55
CA THR A 63 22.37 3.88 1.59
C THR A 63 21.54 5.09 2.00
N PHE A 64 20.30 4.85 2.43
CA PHE A 64 19.39 5.89 2.90
C PHE A 64 18.87 5.55 4.30
N SER A 65 18.65 6.57 5.13
CA SER A 65 18.00 6.43 6.43
C SER A 65 16.75 7.28 6.50
N PHE A 66 15.69 6.72 7.08
CA PHE A 66 14.42 7.40 7.33
C PHE A 66 14.35 7.85 8.80
N SER A 67 13.80 9.04 9.04
CA SER A 67 13.62 9.57 10.39
C SER A 67 12.51 10.60 10.46
N GLY A 68 12.08 10.96 11.67
CA GLY A 68 11.15 12.07 11.89
C GLY A 68 9.78 11.87 11.24
N LEU A 69 9.25 10.63 11.27
CA LEU A 69 7.89 10.35 10.81
C LEU A 69 6.91 11.24 11.59
N ASN A 70 6.14 12.05 10.87
CA ASN A 70 5.17 12.96 11.45
C ASN A 70 3.84 12.87 10.70
N ILE A 71 2.75 13.01 11.45
CA ILE A 71 1.38 12.93 10.96
C ILE A 71 0.70 14.26 11.26
N THR A 72 0.28 14.96 10.22
CA THR A 72 -0.47 16.22 10.36
C THR A 72 -1.89 16.00 9.87
N LYS A 73 -2.85 16.08 10.78
CA LYS A 73 -4.28 16.00 10.45
C LYS A 73 -4.76 17.32 9.85
N ASN A 74 -5.62 17.24 8.84
CA ASN A 74 -6.35 18.40 8.33
C ASN A 74 -7.61 18.64 9.18
N GLU A 75 -7.53 19.57 10.13
CA GLU A 75 -8.65 19.85 11.06
C GLU A 75 -9.87 20.48 10.38
N SER A 76 -9.73 20.99 9.15
CA SER A 76 -10.85 21.53 8.38
C SER A 76 -11.54 20.50 7.51
N ALA A 77 -11.01 19.27 7.43
CA ALA A 77 -11.60 18.22 6.63
C ALA A 77 -12.82 17.60 7.30
N ASN A 78 -13.77 17.11 6.50
CA ASN A 78 -14.89 16.33 7.01
C ASN A 78 -14.41 14.91 7.37
N PHE A 79 -14.79 14.38 8.53
CA PHE A 79 -14.51 13.01 8.99
C PHE A 79 -15.78 12.17 9.18
N ASP A 80 -16.91 12.62 8.63
CA ASP A 80 -18.15 11.83 8.59
C ASP A 80 -17.88 10.47 7.91
N PRO A 81 -18.58 9.40 8.35
CA PRO A 81 -18.32 8.05 7.87
C PRO A 81 -18.44 7.91 6.35
N TYR A 82 -19.37 8.62 5.72
CA TYR A 82 -19.64 8.49 4.29
C TYR A 82 -19.40 9.81 3.54
N PRO A 83 -18.93 9.75 2.28
CA PRO A 83 -18.86 10.91 1.43
C PRO A 83 -20.25 11.48 1.14
N THR A 84 -20.31 12.80 1.00
CA THR A 84 -21.51 13.60 0.73
C THR A 84 -21.36 14.48 -0.50
N GLY A 85 -20.16 14.53 -1.10
CA GLY A 85 -19.86 15.31 -2.28
C GLY A 85 -20.63 14.84 -3.52
N GLU A 86 -20.76 15.74 -4.49
CA GLU A 86 -21.33 15.41 -5.80
C GLU A 86 -20.53 14.28 -6.46
N VAL A 87 -21.23 13.37 -7.13
CA VAL A 87 -20.60 12.26 -7.84
C VAL A 87 -20.05 12.76 -9.18
N LEU A 88 -18.72 12.77 -9.29
CA LEU A 88 -18.00 13.15 -10.50
C LEU A 88 -17.28 11.94 -11.10
N GLN A 89 -16.50 12.16 -12.17
CA GLN A 89 -15.63 11.13 -12.71
C GLN A 89 -14.66 10.65 -11.62
N GLY A 90 -14.71 9.36 -11.30
CA GLY A 90 -13.90 8.75 -10.23
C GLY A 90 -14.62 8.58 -8.89
N GLY A 91 -15.86 9.07 -8.74
CA GLY A 91 -16.69 8.91 -7.54
C GLY A 91 -17.09 10.25 -6.90
N PRO A 92 -17.71 10.22 -5.70
CA PRO A 92 -17.95 11.42 -4.90
C PRO A 92 -16.70 12.29 -4.77
N ALA A 93 -16.84 13.58 -5.03
CA ALA A 93 -15.71 14.52 -5.11
C ALA A 93 -14.88 14.58 -3.82
N ASP A 94 -15.55 14.49 -2.67
CA ASP A 94 -14.94 14.53 -1.35
C ASP A 94 -14.15 13.26 -0.99
N LEU A 95 -14.23 12.17 -1.78
CA LEU A 95 -13.30 11.04 -1.64
C LEU A 95 -11.84 11.43 -1.83
N TRP A 96 -11.62 12.52 -2.57
CA TRP A 96 -10.29 12.99 -2.94
C TRP A 96 -9.76 14.11 -2.03
N ASP A 97 -10.55 14.51 -1.02
CA ASP A 97 -10.12 15.48 -0.01
C ASP A 97 -8.99 14.90 0.84
N VAL A 98 -7.96 15.70 1.07
CA VAL A 98 -6.84 15.33 1.94
C VAL A 98 -7.25 15.46 3.41
N LEU A 99 -7.27 14.33 4.11
CA LEU A 99 -7.64 14.26 5.53
C LEU A 99 -6.42 14.36 6.45
N ALA A 100 -5.26 13.88 5.99
CA ALA A 100 -4.01 13.94 6.73
C ALA A 100 -2.83 13.97 5.76
N THR A 101 -1.68 14.45 6.24
CA THR A 101 -0.41 14.41 5.50
C THR A 101 0.62 13.72 6.36
N ILE A 102 1.27 12.69 5.82
CA ILE A 102 2.40 12.01 6.46
C ILE A 102 3.68 12.57 5.87
N THR A 103 4.63 12.95 6.73
CA THR A 103 5.96 13.39 6.31
C THR A 103 7.04 12.55 6.97
N ALA A 104 8.17 12.39 6.28
CA ALA A 104 9.36 11.76 6.82
C ALA A 104 10.61 12.40 6.22
N SER A 105 11.70 12.42 6.97
CA SER A 105 13.01 12.84 6.47
C SER A 105 13.78 11.64 5.94
N VAL A 106 14.27 11.76 4.71
CA VAL A 106 15.13 10.79 4.04
C VAL A 106 16.51 11.40 3.91
N THR A 107 17.53 10.72 4.42
CA THR A 107 18.93 11.16 4.32
C THR A 107 19.75 10.14 3.57
N ASN A 108 20.51 10.58 2.58
CA ASN A 108 21.53 9.74 1.94
C ASN A 108 22.74 9.63 2.89
N THR A 109 22.98 8.45 3.43
CA THR A 109 24.03 8.18 4.42
C THR A 109 25.30 7.59 3.82
N GLY A 110 25.35 7.39 2.50
CA GLY A 110 26.55 6.90 1.82
C GLY A 110 27.38 8.01 1.15
N GLU A 111 28.35 7.59 0.35
CA GLU A 111 29.40 8.46 -0.20
C GLU A 111 29.11 8.96 -1.62
N VAL A 112 28.10 8.38 -2.30
CA VAL A 112 27.76 8.70 -3.68
C VAL A 112 26.35 9.28 -3.78
N VAL A 113 26.12 10.06 -4.85
CA VAL A 113 24.76 10.48 -5.22
C VAL A 113 23.90 9.26 -5.54
N GLY A 114 22.66 9.27 -5.09
CA GLY A 114 21.71 8.19 -5.37
C GLY A 114 20.28 8.70 -5.43
N ALA A 115 19.41 7.90 -6.04
CA ALA A 115 17.97 8.13 -6.02
C ALA A 115 17.28 7.08 -5.16
N GLU A 116 16.36 7.53 -4.32
CA GLU A 116 15.57 6.71 -3.40
C GLU A 116 14.09 6.80 -3.75
N VAL A 117 13.36 5.69 -3.59
CA VAL A 117 11.90 5.64 -3.76
C VAL A 117 11.27 5.39 -2.39
N ALA A 118 10.94 6.48 -1.70
CA ALA A 118 10.24 6.40 -0.44
C ALA A 118 8.80 5.93 -0.66
N GLN A 119 8.35 4.96 0.12
CA GLN A 119 7.03 4.34 0.01
C GLN A 119 6.29 4.46 1.34
N LEU A 120 5.01 4.78 1.27
CA LEU A 120 4.10 4.85 2.40
C LEU A 120 3.11 3.69 2.34
N TYR A 121 3.08 2.91 3.42
CA TYR A 121 2.13 1.82 3.63
C TYR A 121 1.22 2.11 4.82
N LEU A 122 -0.06 1.77 4.68
CA LEU A 122 -1.05 1.83 5.76
C LEU A 122 -1.58 0.44 6.10
N GLY A 123 -1.62 0.12 7.39
CA GLY A 123 -2.36 -1.02 7.94
C GLY A 123 -3.68 -0.53 8.53
N LEU A 124 -4.79 -0.78 7.82
CA LEU A 124 -6.12 -0.39 8.26
C LEU A 124 -6.63 -1.36 9.34
N PRO A 125 -7.48 -0.89 10.29
CA PRO A 125 -8.09 -1.77 11.28
C PRO A 125 -9.04 -2.77 10.62
N GLY A 126 -9.09 -4.00 11.13
CA GLY A 126 -9.98 -5.05 10.65
C GLY A 126 -9.47 -6.46 10.91
N ASP A 127 -10.24 -7.45 10.46
CA ASP A 127 -9.82 -8.86 10.49
C ASP A 127 -8.66 -9.07 9.51
N LYS A 128 -7.56 -9.68 9.96
CA LYS A 128 -6.38 -10.01 9.15
C LYS A 128 -6.69 -10.89 7.94
N ASP A 129 -7.79 -11.63 7.99
CA ASP A 129 -8.20 -12.52 6.90
C ASP A 129 -9.03 -11.81 5.84
N VAL A 130 -9.44 -10.56 6.09
CA VAL A 130 -10.24 -9.71 5.19
C VAL A 130 -9.46 -8.46 4.76
N VAL A 131 -8.74 -7.85 5.69
CA VAL A 131 -7.99 -6.60 5.49
C VAL A 131 -6.49 -6.92 5.39
N PRO A 132 -5.81 -6.51 4.30
CA PRO A 132 -4.37 -6.69 4.19
C PRO A 132 -3.60 -6.01 5.33
N LEU A 133 -2.56 -6.69 5.84
CA LEU A 133 -1.70 -6.21 6.92
C LEU A 133 -1.20 -4.79 6.67
N ARG A 134 -0.81 -4.52 5.42
CA ARG A 134 -0.40 -3.21 4.95
C ARG A 134 -0.74 -3.02 3.48
N GLN A 135 -0.92 -1.78 3.07
CA GLN A 135 -1.27 -1.43 1.70
C GLN A 135 -0.53 -0.17 1.28
N LEU A 136 0.11 -0.20 0.10
CA LEU A 136 0.75 1.00 -0.46
C LEU A 136 -0.29 2.10 -0.69
N ARG A 137 0.02 3.32 -0.25
CA ARG A 137 -0.82 4.53 -0.40
C ARG A 137 -0.08 5.74 -0.94
N GLY A 138 1.24 5.74 -0.93
CA GLY A 138 2.03 6.80 -1.52
C GLY A 138 3.43 6.32 -1.87
N PHE A 139 4.03 6.95 -2.87
CA PHE A 139 5.46 6.81 -3.13
C PHE A 139 6.00 8.11 -3.72
N GLU A 140 7.25 8.42 -3.42
CA GLU A 140 7.96 9.59 -3.93
C GLU A 140 9.39 9.22 -4.27
N LYS A 141 9.85 9.62 -5.46
CA LYS A 141 11.23 9.38 -5.90
C LYS A 141 12.03 10.68 -5.81
N MET A 142 13.16 10.62 -5.13
CA MET A 142 14.05 11.77 -4.96
C MET A 142 15.50 11.40 -5.21
N SER A 143 16.28 12.35 -5.70
CA SER A 143 17.73 12.21 -5.87
C SER A 143 18.43 13.06 -4.82
N LEU A 144 19.33 12.44 -4.06
CA LEU A 144 20.06 13.07 -2.95
C LEU A 144 21.56 12.93 -3.16
N LEU A 145 22.29 14.03 -3.00
CA LEU A 145 23.75 14.00 -2.87
C LEU A 145 24.15 13.26 -1.59
N ALA A 146 25.41 12.87 -1.50
CA ALA A 146 25.96 12.27 -0.27
C ALA A 146 25.72 13.20 0.93
N ASN A 147 25.24 12.65 2.04
CA ASN A 147 24.87 13.36 3.28
C ASN A 147 23.74 14.40 3.15
N GLN A 148 23.03 14.44 2.02
CA GLN A 148 21.89 15.32 1.85
C GLN A 148 20.63 14.68 2.44
N SER A 149 19.83 15.51 3.13
CA SER A 149 18.50 15.16 3.58
C SER A 149 17.43 15.88 2.75
N ALA A 150 16.29 15.23 2.57
CA ALA A 150 15.06 15.83 2.07
C ALA A 150 13.86 15.32 2.86
N THR A 151 12.74 16.05 2.78
CA THR A 151 11.47 15.64 3.39
C THR A 151 10.55 15.14 2.29
N VAL A 152 10.06 13.92 2.44
CA VAL A 152 8.98 13.38 1.60
C VAL A 152 7.63 13.69 2.23
N SER A 153 6.61 13.87 1.39
CA SER A 153 5.26 14.23 1.84
C SER A 153 4.19 13.42 1.12
N PHE A 154 3.39 12.71 1.90
CA PHE A 154 2.34 11.83 1.41
C PHE A 154 0.97 12.35 1.89
N PRO A 155 0.24 13.10 1.05
CA PRO A 155 -1.14 13.46 1.35
C PRO A 155 -2.03 12.21 1.28
N LEU A 156 -2.79 11.95 2.35
CA LEU A 156 -3.75 10.87 2.44
C LEU A 156 -5.16 11.41 2.21
N THR A 157 -5.79 10.92 1.14
CA THR A 157 -7.16 11.26 0.81
C THR A 157 -8.15 10.51 1.70
N ARG A 158 -9.41 10.95 1.72
CA ARG A 158 -10.50 10.19 2.35
C ARG A 158 -10.52 8.75 1.84
N ARG A 159 -10.40 8.56 0.53
CA ARG A 159 -10.40 7.23 -0.10
C ARG A 159 -9.28 6.33 0.39
N ASP A 160 -8.09 6.88 0.65
CA ASP A 160 -6.94 6.11 1.12
C ASP A 160 -7.19 5.47 2.50
N LEU A 161 -8.05 6.12 3.29
CA LEU A 161 -8.47 5.76 4.64
C LEU A 161 -9.86 5.12 4.69
N SER A 162 -10.42 4.73 3.53
CA SER A 162 -11.75 4.11 3.45
C SER A 162 -11.72 2.63 3.11
N GLU A 163 -12.77 1.94 3.52
CA GLU A 163 -13.16 0.61 3.04
C GLU A 163 -14.48 0.69 2.26
N TRP A 164 -14.79 -0.32 1.46
CA TRP A 164 -16.07 -0.37 0.75
C TRP A 164 -17.12 -1.09 1.60
N ASP A 165 -18.14 -0.36 2.05
CA ASP A 165 -19.29 -0.92 2.74
C ASP A 165 -20.28 -1.48 1.70
N VAL A 166 -20.42 -2.81 1.69
CA VAL A 166 -21.32 -3.54 0.77
C VAL A 166 -22.79 -3.38 1.10
N VAL A 167 -23.16 -3.01 2.33
CA VAL A 167 -24.56 -2.78 2.73
C VAL A 167 -24.97 -1.36 2.34
N ALA A 168 -24.15 -0.37 2.68
CA ALA A 168 -24.41 1.02 2.32
C ALA A 168 -24.11 1.34 0.85
N GLN A 169 -23.35 0.47 0.16
CA GLN A 169 -22.83 0.66 -1.20
C GLN A 169 -22.06 1.98 -1.33
N LYS A 170 -21.21 2.26 -0.34
CA LYS A 170 -20.42 3.49 -0.24
C LYS A 170 -19.04 3.20 0.34
N TRP A 171 -18.10 4.09 0.02
CA TRP A 171 -16.84 4.16 0.75
C TRP A 171 -17.11 4.68 2.17
N SER A 172 -16.69 3.91 3.16
CA SER A 172 -16.80 4.23 4.58
C SER A 172 -15.42 4.56 5.13
N LEU A 173 -15.26 5.69 5.81
CA LEU A 173 -14.03 6.02 6.50
C LEU A 173 -13.82 5.05 7.66
N VAL A 174 -12.66 4.39 7.72
CA VAL A 174 -12.38 3.41 8.77
C VAL A 174 -12.26 4.09 10.14
N THR A 175 -12.67 3.37 11.18
CA THR A 175 -12.53 3.82 12.57
C THR A 175 -11.59 2.88 13.33
N GLY A 176 -10.75 3.45 14.20
CA GLY A 176 -9.74 2.70 14.95
C GLY A 176 -8.31 3.09 14.57
N ASP A 177 -7.37 2.31 15.10
CA ASP A 177 -5.94 2.59 14.94
C ASP A 177 -5.46 2.20 13.54
N ILE A 178 -4.86 3.15 12.83
CA ILE A 178 -4.22 2.94 11.52
C ILE A 178 -2.71 2.88 11.73
N LYS A 179 -2.09 1.77 11.34
CA LYS A 179 -0.63 1.63 11.35
C LYS A 179 -0.05 2.36 10.14
N VAL A 180 1.02 3.13 10.36
CA VAL A 180 1.69 3.91 9.32
C VAL A 180 3.15 3.49 9.25
N GLU A 181 3.61 3.11 8.05
CA GLU A 181 5.00 2.72 7.80
C GLU A 181 5.53 3.50 6.58
N ALA A 182 6.63 4.22 6.74
CA ALA A 182 7.33 4.91 5.66
C ALA A 182 8.75 4.36 5.52
N LYS A 183 9.09 3.81 4.36
CA LYS A 183 10.36 3.10 4.12
C LYS A 183 10.72 3.00 2.64
N GLY A 184 11.97 2.66 2.34
CA GLY A 184 12.43 2.37 0.97
C GLY A 184 12.07 0.96 0.50
N VAL A 185 12.00 0.00 1.43
CA VAL A 185 11.78 -1.43 1.17
C VAL A 185 10.84 -2.01 2.24
N ILE A 186 9.94 -2.94 1.86
CA ILE A 186 8.86 -3.41 2.76
C ILE A 186 9.35 -4.16 4.02
N ASP A 187 10.51 -4.81 3.96
CA ASP A 187 11.08 -5.64 5.04
C ASP A 187 12.42 -5.12 5.59
N ASP A 188 12.75 -3.85 5.33
CA ASP A 188 13.92 -3.24 5.98
C ASP A 188 13.58 -2.99 7.47
N GLU A 189 13.77 -4.01 8.32
CA GLU A 189 13.89 -3.85 9.77
C GLU A 189 15.23 -3.17 10.07
N LYS A 190 15.28 -1.85 9.90
CA LYS A 190 16.33 -1.00 10.47
C LYS A 190 15.76 0.28 11.07
#